data_AF-A0A919ZUW3-F1
#
_entry.id   AF-A0A919ZUW3-F1
#
_cell.length_a   1.000
_cell.length_b   1.000
_cell.length_c   1.000
_cell.angle_alpha   90.00
_cell.angle_beta   90.00
_cell.angle_gamma   90.00
#
_symmetry.space_group_name_H-M   'P 1'
#
loop_
_entity.id
_entity.type
_entity.pdbx_description
1 polymer ?
#
loop_
_entity_poly.entity_id
_entity_poly.type
_entity_poly.pdbx_seq_one_letter_code
_entity_poly.pdbx_strand_id
1 'polypeptide(L)'
;MEINSREVLYKFFKKRNSVGHIFSKDMLFCDIEFKENGHERLLTEAEFDLNILLMGQFLFSYEDIGKHRPHDIGMNESHVSFSKGCFRGQEVIARTEHLSKKKKEIIFIKAEDEANIKSKKIKTLKEVSFEGSTFKLVSFIPD
;
A
#
# COMPACT_ATOMS: atom_id res chain seq x y z
N MET A 1 23.49 25.80 20.86
CA MET A 1 23.74 24.63 20.00
C MET A 1 22.62 24.59 18.99
N GLU A 2 22.86 25.10 17.78
CA GLU A 2 21.92 24.95 16.67
C GLU A 2 21.97 23.48 16.22
N ILE A 3 20.87 22.76 16.45
CA ILE A 3 20.68 21.44 15.85
C ILE A 3 20.39 21.72 14.39
N ASN A 4 21.43 21.67 13.56
CA ASN A 4 21.33 21.76 12.11
C ASN A 4 20.48 20.56 11.65
N SER A 5 19.20 20.80 11.33
CA SER A 5 18.26 19.78 10.91
C SER A 5 18.68 19.26 9.54
N ARG A 6 19.50 18.21 9.53
CA ARG A 6 19.84 17.49 8.31
C ARG A 6 18.59 16.73 7.86
N GLU A 7 17.98 17.20 6.78
CA GLU A 7 16.85 16.54 6.15
C GLU A 7 17.30 15.20 5.55
N VAL A 8 16.46 14.19 5.71
CA VAL A 8 16.71 12.80 5.31
C VAL A 8 15.78 12.46 4.14
N LEU A 9 16.33 11.90 3.06
CA LEU A 9 15.56 11.54 1.87
C LEU A 9 15.33 10.03 1.79
N TYR A 10 14.11 9.64 1.41
CA TYR A 10 13.75 8.26 1.09
C TYR A 10 13.72 8.09 -0.43
N LYS A 11 14.53 7.18 -0.96
CA LYS A 11 14.66 6.94 -2.40
C LYS A 11 14.25 5.52 -2.75
N PHE A 12 13.32 5.38 -3.69
CA PHE A 12 12.87 4.09 -4.19
C PHE A 12 13.53 3.78 -5.54
N PHE A 13 14.10 2.59 -5.71
CA PHE A 13 14.76 2.19 -6.96
C PHE A 13 14.57 0.71 -7.30
N LYS A 14 14.64 0.41 -8.61
CA LYS A 14 14.42 -0.94 -9.18
C LYS A 14 15.71 -1.75 -9.40
N LYS A 15 16.89 -1.14 -9.30
CA LYS A 15 18.19 -1.79 -9.60
C LYS A 15 19.11 -1.74 -8.38
N ARG A 16 19.59 -2.90 -7.91
CA ARG A 16 20.61 -3.01 -6.85
C ARG A 16 21.84 -2.15 -7.20
N ASN A 17 21.95 -0.97 -6.62
CA ASN A 17 23.10 -0.08 -6.84
C ASN A 17 23.78 0.38 -5.54
N SER A 18 23.26 0.03 -4.36
CA SER A 18 23.80 0.47 -3.07
C SER A 18 23.86 -0.66 -2.05
N VAL A 19 24.81 -0.55 -1.13
CA VAL A 19 25.18 -1.58 -0.13
C VAL A 19 24.29 -1.51 1.14
N GLY A 20 23.38 -0.54 1.25
CA GLY A 20 22.55 -0.35 2.45
C GLY A 20 21.13 0.09 2.13
N HIS A 21 20.23 -0.88 1.95
CA HIS A 21 18.78 -0.65 1.87
C HIS A 21 18.11 -1.01 3.19
N ILE A 22 17.08 -0.24 3.57
CA ILE A 22 16.36 -0.41 4.84
C ILE A 22 15.13 -1.31 4.66
N PHE A 23 14.58 -1.35 3.45
CA PHE A 23 13.44 -2.18 3.11
C PHE A 23 13.58 -2.73 1.69
N SER A 24 13.23 -4.01 1.49
CA SER A 24 13.07 -4.61 0.17
C SER A 24 11.81 -5.46 0.11
N LYS A 25 11.01 -5.26 -0.94
CA LYS A 25 9.88 -6.13 -1.30
C LYS A 25 9.74 -6.15 -2.81
N ASP A 26 9.63 -7.35 -3.40
CA ASP A 26 9.40 -7.56 -4.83
C ASP A 26 10.28 -6.72 -5.78
N MET A 27 11.59 -6.67 -5.50
CA MET A 27 12.61 -5.91 -6.27
C MET A 27 12.53 -4.37 -6.17
N LEU A 28 11.66 -3.82 -5.31
CA LEU A 28 11.69 -2.41 -4.92
C LEU A 28 12.59 -2.24 -3.69
N PHE A 29 13.58 -1.34 -3.77
CA PHE A 29 14.51 -1.03 -2.68
C PHE A 29 14.26 0.38 -2.16
N CYS A 30 14.38 0.58 -0.85
CA CYS A 30 14.31 1.88 -0.18
C CYS A 30 15.62 2.20 0.54
N ASP A 31 16.25 3.31 0.15
CA ASP A 31 17.46 3.85 0.79
C ASP A 31 17.20 5.18 1.49
N ILE A 32 18.03 5.45 2.50
CA ILE A 32 18.16 6.75 3.15
C ILE A 32 19.46 7.41 2.69
N GLU A 33 19.36 8.57 2.02
CA GLU A 33 20.50 9.40 1.60
C GLU A 33 20.47 10.78 2.31
N PHE A 34 21.66 11.33 2.62
CA PHE A 34 21.79 12.71 3.10
C PHE A 34 21.72 13.68 1.92
N LYS A 35 20.99 14.78 2.09
CA LYS A 35 20.67 15.74 1.03
C LYS A 35 21.90 16.60 0.64
N GLU A 36 22.38 16.49 -0.60
CA GLU A 36 23.23 17.52 -1.22
C GLU A 36 22.34 18.57 -1.90
N ASN A 37 22.73 19.84 -1.81
CA ASN A 37 21.97 20.98 -2.34
C ASN A 37 21.84 20.90 -3.87
N GLY A 38 20.73 20.35 -4.39
CA GLY A 38 20.47 20.30 -5.82
C GLY A 38 19.10 19.73 -6.19
N HIS A 39 18.18 20.64 -6.55
CA HIS A 39 16.93 20.42 -7.31
C HIS A 39 16.10 19.16 -6.98
N GLU A 40 15.28 19.24 -5.93
CA GLU A 40 14.20 18.28 -5.71
C GLU A 40 13.07 18.54 -6.72
N ARG A 41 12.73 17.52 -7.50
CA ARG A 41 11.39 17.45 -8.11
C ARG A 41 10.47 16.81 -7.08
N LEU A 42 9.49 17.55 -6.60
CA LEU A 42 8.41 17.01 -5.77
C LEU A 42 7.66 15.93 -6.56
N LEU A 43 7.29 14.84 -5.88
CA LEU A 43 6.36 13.86 -6.44
C LEU A 43 5.05 14.57 -6.76
N THR A 44 4.56 14.36 -7.97
CA THR A 44 3.18 14.74 -8.31
C THR A 44 2.21 13.84 -7.55
N GLU A 45 0.98 14.32 -7.38
CA GLU A 45 -0.10 13.55 -6.75
C GLU A 45 -0.30 12.18 -7.43
N ALA A 46 -0.25 12.14 -8.76
CA ALA A 46 -0.36 10.90 -9.52
C ALA A 46 0.79 9.91 -9.27
N GLU A 47 2.04 10.40 -9.14
CA GLU A 47 3.19 9.56 -8.81
C GLU A 47 3.09 9.03 -7.37
N PHE A 48 2.57 9.84 -6.44
CA PHE A 48 2.33 9.42 -5.06
C PHE A 48 1.23 8.35 -4.97
N ASP A 49 0.09 8.58 -5.62
CA ASP A 49 -1.04 7.66 -5.65
C ASP A 49 -0.65 6.31 -6.26
N LEU A 50 0.11 6.34 -7.36
CA LEU A 50 0.64 5.14 -7.97
C LEU A 50 1.57 4.39 -7.00
N ASN A 51 2.44 5.10 -6.30
CA ASN A 51 3.36 4.48 -5.34
C ASN A 51 2.59 3.78 -4.20
N ILE A 52 1.59 4.42 -3.62
CA ILE A 52 0.74 3.81 -2.59
C ILE A 52 0.05 2.55 -3.12
N LEU A 53 -0.48 2.61 -4.35
CA LEU A 53 -1.09 1.46 -5.01
C LEU A 53 -0.09 0.32 -5.24
N LEU A 54 1.12 0.61 -5.73
CA LEU A 54 2.18 -0.38 -5.95
C LEU A 54 2.68 -1.03 -4.65
N MET A 55 2.59 -0.33 -3.53
CA MET A 55 2.85 -0.90 -2.20
C MET A 55 1.72 -1.84 -1.72
N GLY A 56 0.66 -2.00 -2.51
CA GLY A 56 -0.52 -2.79 -2.16
C GLY A 56 -1.35 -2.12 -1.07
N GLN A 57 -1.19 -0.81 -0.87
CA GLN A 57 -1.88 -0.07 0.17
C GLN A 57 -3.09 0.68 -0.39
N PHE A 58 -4.11 0.82 0.45
CA PHE A 58 -5.31 1.58 0.13
C PHE A 58 -5.15 3.02 0.62
N LEU A 59 -5.08 3.98 -0.31
CA LEU A 59 -5.14 5.41 0.03
C LEU A 59 -6.60 5.80 0.24
N PHE A 60 -6.95 6.40 1.37
CA PHE A 60 -8.31 6.85 1.65
C PHE A 60 -8.63 8.19 0.99
N SER A 61 -9.86 8.34 0.50
CA SER A 61 -10.48 9.64 0.23
C SER A 61 -11.71 9.86 1.10
N TYR A 62 -12.31 11.06 1.05
CA TYR A 62 -13.50 11.39 1.85
C TYR A 62 -14.69 10.49 1.53
N GLU A 63 -14.76 9.98 0.31
CA GLU A 63 -15.82 9.07 -0.11
C GLU A 63 -15.73 7.72 0.59
N ASP A 64 -14.57 7.33 1.14
CA ASP A 64 -14.35 5.98 1.70
C ASP A 64 -14.83 5.84 3.16
N ILE A 65 -15.26 6.94 3.78
CA ILE A 65 -15.70 6.97 5.17
C ILE A 65 -16.85 5.98 5.40
N GLY A 66 -16.64 5.05 6.34
CA GLY A 66 -17.65 4.06 6.76
C GLY A 66 -17.91 2.94 5.75
N LYS A 67 -17.18 2.88 4.63
CA LYS A 67 -17.41 1.87 3.58
C LYS A 67 -16.61 0.58 3.74
N HIS A 68 -15.50 0.62 4.48
CA HIS A 68 -14.53 -0.48 4.51
C HIS A 68 -14.16 -0.87 5.94
N ARG A 69 -14.10 -2.18 6.22
CA ARG A 69 -13.38 -2.71 7.39
C ARG A 69 -11.91 -2.88 7.03
N PRO A 70 -10.98 -2.94 8.01
CA PRO A 70 -9.56 -3.17 7.73
C PRO A 70 -9.29 -4.42 6.86
N HIS A 71 -10.03 -5.50 7.07
CA HIS A 71 -9.97 -6.74 6.25
C HIS A 71 -10.41 -6.56 4.80
N ASP A 72 -11.28 -5.59 4.51
CA ASP A 72 -11.77 -5.37 3.15
C ASP A 72 -10.76 -4.62 2.26
N ILE A 73 -9.72 -4.04 2.88
CA ILE A 73 -8.68 -3.21 2.24
C ILE A 73 -7.25 -3.63 2.63
N GLY A 74 -7.08 -4.77 3.30
CA GLY A 74 -5.77 -5.40 3.51
C GLY A 74 -4.96 -4.78 4.65
N MET A 75 -5.60 -3.92 5.45
CA MET A 75 -4.98 -3.23 6.57
C MET A 75 -5.06 -4.00 7.89
N ASN A 76 -5.76 -5.14 7.91
CA ASN A 76 -5.85 -5.98 9.11
C ASN A 76 -4.49 -6.55 9.56
N GLU A 77 -3.54 -6.76 8.64
CA GLU A 77 -2.24 -7.34 8.96
C GLU A 77 -1.24 -6.31 9.50
N SER A 78 -1.33 -5.06 9.03
CA SER A 78 -0.34 -4.00 9.30
C SER A 78 -0.83 -2.92 10.27
N HIS A 79 -2.14 -2.64 10.31
CA HIS A 79 -2.70 -1.50 11.05
C HIS A 79 -3.63 -1.92 12.20
N VAL A 80 -3.87 -3.23 12.39
CA VAL A 80 -4.67 -3.77 13.49
C VAL A 80 -3.81 -4.66 14.36
N SER A 81 -3.81 -4.38 15.66
CA SER A 81 -3.30 -5.30 16.67
C SER A 81 -4.47 -5.97 17.37
N PHE A 82 -4.42 -7.31 17.47
CA PHE A 82 -5.41 -8.11 18.20
C PHE A 82 -5.00 -8.36 19.66
N SER A 83 -3.81 -7.90 20.07
CA SER A 83 -3.27 -8.06 21.42
C SER A 83 -3.22 -6.76 22.23
N LYS A 84 -3.55 -5.61 21.63
CA LYS A 84 -3.63 -4.31 22.31
C LYS A 84 -4.90 -4.17 23.16
N GLY A 85 -4.95 -3.11 23.95
CA GLY A 85 -6.14 -2.71 24.71
C GLY A 85 -7.33 -2.30 23.85
N CYS A 86 -8.46 -2.02 24.51
CA CYS A 86 -9.76 -1.82 23.87
C CYS A 86 -9.78 -0.62 22.90
N PHE A 87 -10.35 -0.80 21.69
CA PHE A 87 -10.60 0.28 20.74
C PHE A 87 -11.97 0.17 20.05
N ARG A 88 -12.46 1.29 19.50
CA ARG A 88 -13.78 1.35 18.87
C ARG A 88 -13.87 0.42 17.65
N GLY A 89 -14.93 -0.40 17.62
CA GLY A 89 -15.18 -1.34 16.52
C GLY A 89 -14.37 -2.64 16.60
N GLN A 90 -13.58 -2.85 17.65
CA GLN A 90 -12.72 -4.04 17.79
C GLN A 90 -13.50 -5.35 17.76
N GLU A 91 -14.73 -5.39 18.28
CA GLU A 91 -15.53 -6.61 18.34
C GLU A 91 -15.84 -7.12 16.93
N VAL A 92 -16.20 -6.20 16.03
CA VAL A 92 -16.49 -6.51 14.62
C VAL A 92 -15.22 -6.95 13.90
N ILE A 93 -14.10 -6.26 14.15
CA ILE A 93 -12.80 -6.56 13.53
C ILE A 93 -12.27 -7.92 14.00
N ALA A 94 -12.28 -8.19 15.32
CA ALA A 94 -11.86 -9.46 15.89
C ALA A 94 -12.78 -10.61 15.46
N ARG A 95 -14.10 -10.40 15.41
CA ARG A 95 -15.05 -11.38 14.90
C ARG A 95 -14.75 -11.72 13.43
N THR A 96 -14.44 -10.72 12.62
CA THR A 96 -14.08 -10.93 11.21
C THR A 96 -12.77 -11.72 11.09
N GLU A 97 -11.74 -11.40 11.88
CA GLU A 97 -10.47 -12.14 11.85
C GLU A 97 -10.62 -13.62 12.21
N HIS A 98 -11.36 -13.94 13.28
CA HIS A 98 -11.40 -15.29 13.84
C HIS A 98 -12.51 -16.19 13.28
N LEU A 99 -13.61 -15.63 12.77
CA LEU A 99 -14.76 -16.41 12.27
C LEU A 99 -14.87 -16.45 10.74
N SER A 100 -14.08 -15.66 10.00
CA SER A 100 -14.17 -15.67 8.54
C SER A 100 -13.57 -16.95 7.96
N LYS A 101 -14.39 -17.71 7.23
CA LYS A 101 -13.98 -18.97 6.59
C LYS A 101 -13.03 -18.79 5.40
N LYS A 102 -13.14 -17.67 4.69
CA LYS A 102 -12.29 -17.31 3.55
C LYS A 102 -11.75 -15.90 3.76
N LYS A 103 -10.43 -15.74 3.70
CA LYS A 103 -9.77 -14.43 3.73
C LYS A 103 -9.77 -13.83 2.32
N LYS A 104 -9.93 -12.52 2.25
CA LYS A 104 -9.78 -11.78 1.00
C LYS A 104 -8.30 -11.52 0.79
N GLU A 105 -7.83 -11.73 -0.43
CA GLU A 105 -6.52 -11.27 -0.86
C GLU A 105 -6.65 -9.93 -1.56
N ILE A 106 -5.65 -9.08 -1.35
CA ILE A 106 -5.59 -7.74 -1.91
C ILE A 106 -4.22 -7.55 -2.54
N ILE A 107 -4.23 -7.31 -3.84
CA ILE A 107 -3.03 -7.17 -4.65
C ILE A 107 -3.20 -6.00 -5.60
N PHE A 108 -2.08 -5.40 -6.01
CA PHE A 108 -2.09 -4.52 -7.16
C PHE A 108 -1.92 -5.35 -8.43
N ILE A 109 -2.56 -4.90 -9.50
CA ILE A 109 -2.41 -5.46 -10.85
C ILE A 109 -2.35 -4.34 -11.87
N LYS A 110 -1.76 -4.63 -13.02
CA LYS A 110 -2.02 -3.84 -14.23
C LYS A 110 -3.36 -4.28 -14.81
N ALA A 111 -4.13 -3.38 -15.39
CA ALA A 111 -5.49 -3.67 -15.88
C ALA A 111 -5.52 -4.80 -16.93
N GLU A 112 -4.45 -4.95 -17.71
CA GLU A 112 -4.30 -6.03 -18.70
C GLU A 112 -4.15 -7.42 -18.07
N ASP A 113 -3.67 -7.50 -16.83
CA ASP A 113 -3.41 -8.76 -16.12
C ASP A 113 -4.62 -9.27 -15.32
N GLU A 114 -5.74 -8.53 -15.31
CA GLU A 114 -6.93 -8.89 -14.53
C GLU A 114 -7.50 -10.25 -14.94
N ALA A 115 -7.39 -10.62 -16.22
CA ALA A 115 -7.81 -11.92 -16.75
C ALA A 115 -7.00 -13.11 -16.20
N ASN A 116 -5.81 -12.87 -15.64
CA ASN A 116 -4.94 -13.92 -15.11
C ASN A 116 -5.28 -14.32 -13.66
N ILE A 117 -6.13 -13.56 -12.96
CA ILE A 117 -6.53 -13.87 -11.58
C ILE A 117 -7.57 -14.99 -11.57
N LYS A 118 -7.21 -16.11 -10.94
CA LYS A 118 -8.12 -17.26 -10.72
C LYS A 118 -9.06 -16.99 -9.55
N SER A 119 -10.08 -16.15 -9.78
CA SER A 119 -11.16 -15.92 -8.82
C SER A 119 -12.46 -15.60 -9.54
N LYS A 120 -13.57 -16.15 -9.04
CA LYS A 120 -14.92 -15.88 -9.59
C LYS A 120 -15.43 -14.46 -9.35
N LYS A 121 -14.87 -13.73 -8.37
CA LYS A 121 -15.31 -12.38 -8.00
C LYS A 121 -14.12 -11.51 -7.59
N ILE A 122 -13.73 -10.63 -8.51
CA ILE A 122 -12.72 -9.59 -8.28
C ILE A 122 -13.46 -8.27 -8.06
N LYS A 123 -13.09 -7.54 -7.01
CA LYS A 123 -13.59 -6.19 -6.71
C LYS A 123 -12.45 -5.20 -6.82
N THR A 124 -12.57 -4.21 -7.69
CA THR A 124 -11.64 -3.07 -7.73
C THR A 124 -11.87 -2.18 -6.50
N LEU A 125 -10.79 -1.92 -5.77
CA LEU A 125 -10.76 -1.02 -4.62
C LEU A 125 -10.34 0.38 -5.04
N LYS A 126 -9.29 0.50 -5.85
CA LYS A 126 -8.75 1.77 -6.34
C LYS A 126 -8.14 1.58 -7.73
N GLU A 127 -8.15 2.63 -8.54
CA GLU A 127 -7.62 2.63 -9.89
C GLU A 127 -6.82 3.92 -10.11
N VAL A 128 -5.64 3.78 -10.71
CA VAL A 128 -4.74 4.90 -11.05
C VAL A 128 -4.26 4.70 -12.48
N SER A 129 -4.45 5.73 -13.32
CA SER A 129 -3.90 5.77 -14.68
C SER A 129 -2.64 6.62 -14.70
N PHE A 130 -1.55 6.06 -15.19
CA PHE A 130 -0.25 6.72 -15.27
C PHE A 130 0.43 6.37 -16.60
N GLU A 131 0.88 7.38 -17.34
CA GLU A 131 1.61 7.24 -18.61
C GLU A 131 0.95 6.27 -19.62
N GLY A 132 -0.39 6.30 -19.72
CA GLY A 132 -1.17 5.45 -20.63
C GLY A 132 -1.36 4.01 -20.16
N SER A 133 -0.86 3.64 -18.99
CA SER A 133 -1.15 2.37 -18.32
C SER A 133 -2.12 2.57 -17.16
N THR A 134 -3.03 1.61 -16.97
CA THR A 134 -3.95 1.59 -15.83
C THR A 134 -3.53 0.53 -14.82
N PHE A 135 -3.43 0.94 -13.56
CA PHE A 135 -3.13 0.08 -12.43
C PHE A 135 -4.32 0.03 -11.49
N LYS A 136 -4.61 -1.16 -10.94
CA LYS A 136 -5.74 -1.40 -10.06
C LYS A 136 -5.29 -2.06 -8.78
N LEU A 137 -5.81 -1.60 -7.65
CA LEU A 137 -5.79 -2.36 -6.40
C LEU A 137 -7.07 -3.19 -6.36
N VAL A 138 -6.95 -4.51 -6.33
CA VAL A 138 -8.09 -5.41 -6.39
C VAL A 138 -8.17 -6.26 -5.13
N SER A 139 -9.41 -6.57 -4.73
CA SER A 139 -9.73 -7.50 -3.65
C SER A 139 -10.50 -8.68 -4.23
N PHE A 140 -10.06 -9.89 -3.91
CA PHE A 140 -10.75 -11.11 -4.33
C PHE A 140 -10.65 -12.18 -3.26
N ILE A 141 -11.44 -13.24 -3.42
CA ILE A 141 -11.32 -14.44 -2.59
C ILE A 141 -10.69 -15.51 -3.47
N PRO A 142 -9.50 -16.04 -3.14
CA PRO A 142 -8.92 -17.14 -3.89
C PRO A 142 -9.86 -18.36 -3.84
N ASP A 143 -9.95 -19.08 -4.97
CA ASP A 143 -10.85 -20.22 -5.13
C ASP A 143 -10.55 -21.36 -4.14
#